data_AF-A0A915ZHS4-F1
#
_entry.id   AF-A0A915ZHS4-F1
#
_cell.length_a   1.000
_cell.length_b   1.000
_cell.length_c   1.000
_cell.angle_alpha   90.00
_cell.angle_beta   90.00
_cell.angle_gamma   90.00
#
_symmetry.space_group_name_H-M   'P 1'
#
loop_
_entity.id
_entity.type
_entity.pdbx_description
1 polymer ?
#
loop_
_entity_poly.entity_id
_entity_poly.type
_entity_poly.pdbx_seq_one_letter_code
_entity_poly.pdbx_strand_id
1 'polypeptide(L)'
;MCFHSNNEEHNDKDIACLHSDHISEDRISDSKVINWISSVPESSSALKAQDADSQLSNESWLSIIFSPAVKHLIAGGVAGAVSRTVVSPLERMKILFQVQGPEPASYRGIIPTIAKIWREEGWVGMLRGNGTNVIRIVPYSATQFASYEKYKRLLLEEGKSELDAPRRLTAGALAGITSVSCTYPLDIVRTRLSVQSASLSIKEVDNKLPGIWKTMKIIYHTEGGIVALYRGLSPTLMGVAPYVALNFHSYEVLRKYFTPKGQTSPPVAQKLLCGALAGTFAQTITYPLDVLRRRMQVTGMPGVAYKYTSTWDALEKLIAQEGIKGLYKGMVPNYLKVAPAIGTILIEKIIFMFHFSNIAKRGIPRVSLTAGLRPTFCPLVPQISRNFSSTLLQRYPIEQNNKPPKPQPQKPLKTVTAKPKAPKPTILDYTANLFLLTEIVRGMCPRFRGEHALRRYPTGEERCIACKLCEVVCPALAITIEAEARDDGSRRTTRYDIDMTKCIYCGFCQEACPVDAIVEGPNFEFSTETREELLYNKEKLLANGDKWEPEIAKNLEANQYYV
;
A
#
# COMPACT_ATOMS: atom_id res chain seq x y z
N MET A 1 -47.09 -13.48 6.30
CA MET A 1 -47.79 -14.34 7.26
C MET A 1 -47.77 -13.63 8.60
N CYS A 2 -48.84 -12.94 8.94
CA CYS A 2 -49.07 -12.40 10.27
C CYS A 2 -49.57 -13.53 11.16
N PHE A 3 -49.12 -13.59 12.42
CA PHE A 3 -50.03 -13.78 13.54
C PHE A 3 -49.51 -12.97 14.73
N HIS A 4 -50.42 -12.16 15.24
CA HIS A 4 -50.31 -11.19 16.31
C HIS A 4 -51.35 -11.63 17.36
N SER A 5 -51.10 -11.33 18.65
CA SER A 5 -52.12 -11.05 19.68
C SER A 5 -53.02 -12.21 20.17
N ASN A 6 -53.47 -12.30 21.42
CA ASN A 6 -53.72 -11.29 22.46
C ASN A 6 -53.98 -11.93 23.85
N ASN A 7 -53.70 -11.15 24.91
CA ASN A 7 -54.47 -10.88 26.17
C ASN A 7 -55.00 -12.06 27.02
N GLU A 8 -55.16 -12.04 28.35
CA GLU A 8 -55.29 -11.08 29.48
C GLU A 8 -55.04 -11.97 30.74
N GLU A 9 -54.65 -11.58 31.96
CA GLU A 9 -55.25 -10.61 32.90
C GLU A 9 -54.41 -10.57 34.22
N HIS A 10 -54.62 -9.51 35.00
CA HIS A 10 -54.02 -9.09 36.28
C HIS A 10 -53.93 -10.13 37.44
N ASN A 11 -52.93 -10.02 38.34
CA ASN A 11 -53.04 -9.21 39.58
C ASN A 11 -51.79 -9.22 40.50
N ASP A 12 -51.46 -8.04 41.04
CA ASP A 12 -50.82 -7.68 42.33
C ASP A 12 -49.56 -8.38 42.89
N LYS A 13 -48.47 -7.61 42.98
CA LYS A 13 -47.96 -7.07 44.27
C LYS A 13 -46.83 -6.04 44.06
N ASP A 14 -47.08 -4.85 44.61
CA ASP A 14 -46.26 -3.64 44.61
C ASP A 14 -45.06 -3.66 45.59
N ILE A 15 -44.00 -2.95 45.17
CA ILE A 15 -43.23 -1.91 45.89
C ILE A 15 -42.75 -2.22 47.33
N ALA A 16 -41.42 -2.09 47.56
CA ALA A 16 -40.88 -1.05 48.45
C ALA A 16 -39.35 -1.16 48.69
N CYS A 17 -38.69 -0.02 48.50
CA CYS A 17 -37.46 0.40 49.17
C CYS A 17 -37.67 0.42 50.69
N LEU A 18 -36.65 0.10 51.51
CA LEU A 18 -36.45 0.61 52.90
C LEU A 18 -34.96 0.37 53.29
N HIS A 19 -34.15 1.44 53.42
CA HIS A 19 -33.67 2.06 54.69
C HIS A 19 -32.81 1.11 55.55
N SER A 20 -31.49 1.30 55.68
CA SER A 20 -30.74 2.33 56.45
C SER A 20 -31.21 2.47 57.89
N ASP A 21 -30.30 2.17 58.83
CA ASP A 21 -30.10 2.71 60.19
C ASP A 21 -28.90 1.95 60.79
N HIS A 22 -27.95 2.47 61.58
CA HIS A 22 -27.62 3.77 62.16
C HIS A 22 -26.27 3.55 62.85
N ILE A 23 -25.20 4.31 62.60
CA ILE A 23 -24.20 4.72 63.63
C ILE A 23 -23.61 6.11 63.25
N SER A 24 -24.14 7.11 63.95
CA SER A 24 -23.65 8.44 64.35
C SER A 24 -23.03 9.43 63.34
N GLU A 25 -23.77 10.51 63.12
CA GLU A 25 -23.28 11.85 62.78
C GLU A 25 -22.52 12.49 63.95
N ASP A 26 -21.42 13.18 63.66
CA ASP A 26 -20.96 14.35 64.41
C ASP A 26 -20.44 15.43 63.43
N ARG A 27 -21.17 16.55 63.39
CA ARG A 27 -20.75 17.99 63.32
C ARG A 27 -19.31 18.33 62.88
N ILE A 28 -18.99 19.42 62.17
CA ILE A 28 -19.63 20.74 61.95
C ILE A 28 -18.84 21.48 60.84
N SER A 29 -19.53 22.45 60.23
CA SER A 29 -19.10 23.51 59.30
C SER A 29 -17.62 23.93 59.26
N ASP A 30 -17.12 24.18 58.04
CA ASP A 30 -16.02 25.11 57.82
C ASP A 30 -16.39 26.11 56.71
N SER A 31 -16.69 27.34 57.12
CA SER A 31 -17.00 28.52 56.29
C SER A 31 -15.86 28.93 55.33
N LYS A 32 -14.74 28.22 55.37
CA LYS A 32 -13.55 28.42 54.53
C LYS A 32 -13.72 27.89 53.11
N VAL A 33 -14.52 26.84 52.90
CA VAL A 33 -14.68 26.21 51.57
C VAL A 33 -15.54 27.07 50.64
N ILE A 34 -16.59 27.69 51.18
CA ILE A 34 -17.48 28.57 50.39
C ILE A 34 -16.79 29.90 50.04
N ASN A 35 -15.95 30.43 50.95
CA ASN A 35 -15.15 31.63 50.68
C ASN A 35 -14.00 31.39 49.70
N TRP A 36 -13.54 30.14 49.55
CA TRP A 36 -12.51 29.79 48.57
C TRP A 36 -13.07 29.74 47.14
N ILE A 37 -14.25 29.13 46.94
CA ILE A 37 -14.89 29.00 45.62
C ILE A 37 -15.27 30.36 45.03
N SER A 38 -15.64 31.32 45.88
CA SER A 38 -16.01 32.70 45.47
C SER A 38 -14.80 33.61 45.17
N SER A 39 -13.56 33.14 45.36
CA SER A 39 -12.33 33.93 45.18
C SER A 39 -11.55 33.64 43.88
N VAL A 40 -12.08 32.79 42.99
CA VAL A 40 -11.39 32.41 41.75
C VAL A 40 -11.73 33.39 40.61
N PRO A 41 -10.76 34.10 39.99
CA PRO A 41 -11.06 35.06 38.93
C PRO A 41 -11.49 34.36 37.63
N GLU A 42 -12.73 34.57 37.21
CA GLU A 42 -13.20 34.32 35.84
C GLU A 42 -12.61 35.36 34.89
N SER A 43 -11.58 35.03 34.11
CA SER A 43 -11.31 35.77 32.84
C SER A 43 -10.25 35.19 31.90
N SER A 44 -9.52 34.10 32.20
CA SER A 44 -8.46 33.63 31.28
C SER A 44 -8.73 32.29 30.56
N SER A 45 -9.82 31.60 30.85
CA SER A 45 -10.09 30.24 30.36
C SER A 45 -10.85 30.20 29.03
N ALA A 46 -11.68 31.20 28.73
CA ALA A 46 -12.51 31.24 27.53
C ALA A 46 -11.70 31.51 26.24
N LEU A 47 -10.68 32.38 26.29
CA LEU A 47 -9.81 32.67 25.14
C LEU A 47 -8.88 31.50 24.78
N LYS A 48 -8.42 30.72 25.76
CA LYS A 48 -7.54 29.56 25.53
C LYS A 48 -8.27 28.35 24.94
N ALA A 49 -9.57 28.22 25.18
CA ALA A 49 -10.37 27.13 24.60
C ALA A 49 -10.58 27.31 23.09
N GLN A 50 -10.67 28.55 22.61
CA GLN A 50 -10.89 28.86 21.20
C GLN A 50 -9.62 28.65 20.35
N ASP A 51 -8.44 28.95 20.91
CA ASP A 51 -7.15 28.69 20.26
C ASP A 51 -6.77 27.19 20.26
N ALA A 52 -7.14 26.44 21.32
CA ALA A 52 -6.87 25.01 21.43
C ALA A 52 -7.65 24.16 20.41
N ASP A 53 -8.90 24.54 20.10
CA ASP A 53 -9.73 23.83 19.11
C ASP A 53 -9.20 24.06 17.67
N SER A 54 -8.68 25.26 17.40
CA SER A 54 -8.02 25.57 16.11
C SER A 54 -6.69 24.83 15.93
N GLN A 55 -5.91 24.63 17.00
CA GLN A 55 -4.64 23.90 16.97
C GLN A 55 -4.84 22.37 16.88
N LEU A 56 -5.88 21.82 17.51
CA LEU A 56 -6.24 20.40 17.40
C LEU A 56 -6.69 20.03 15.96
N SER A 57 -7.32 20.97 15.25
CA SER A 57 -7.70 20.79 13.84
C SER A 57 -6.47 20.73 12.91
N ASN A 58 -5.44 21.57 13.13
CA ASN A 58 -4.25 21.63 12.28
C ASN A 58 -3.31 20.42 12.45
N GLU A 59 -3.17 19.89 13.67
CA GLU A 59 -2.44 18.63 13.94
C GLU A 59 -3.16 17.41 13.33
N SER A 60 -4.49 17.46 13.25
CA SER A 60 -5.31 16.41 12.60
C SER A 60 -5.13 16.38 11.07
N TRP A 61 -5.07 17.52 10.40
CA TRP A 61 -4.83 17.56 8.94
C TRP A 61 -3.42 17.11 8.56
N LEU A 62 -2.41 17.48 9.34
CA LEU A 62 -1.03 17.06 9.10
C LEU A 62 -0.86 15.55 9.31
N SER A 63 -1.47 14.97 10.34
CA SER A 63 -1.41 13.51 10.55
C SER A 63 -2.11 12.71 9.44
N ILE A 64 -3.20 13.22 8.84
CA ILE A 64 -3.86 12.65 7.66
C ILE A 64 -2.95 12.73 6.43
N ILE A 65 -2.32 13.89 6.17
CA ILE A 65 -1.39 14.10 5.04
C ILE A 65 -0.15 13.21 5.16
N PHE A 66 0.35 12.97 6.38
CA PHE A 66 1.51 12.12 6.63
C PHE A 66 1.19 10.62 6.79
N SER A 67 -0.07 10.22 6.65
CA SER A 67 -0.44 8.79 6.64
C SER A 67 0.28 8.04 5.50
N PRO A 68 0.67 6.77 5.69
CA PRO A 68 1.31 5.97 4.64
C PRO A 68 0.46 5.92 3.36
N ALA A 69 -0.86 5.83 3.49
CA ALA A 69 -1.79 5.80 2.37
C ALA A 69 -1.75 7.09 1.53
N VAL A 70 -1.77 8.26 2.17
CA VAL A 70 -1.72 9.54 1.45
C VAL A 70 -0.36 9.75 0.80
N LYS A 71 0.74 9.34 1.45
CA LYS A 71 2.08 9.36 0.84
C LYS A 71 2.15 8.50 -0.43
N HIS A 72 1.61 7.29 -0.40
CA HIS A 72 1.55 6.43 -1.60
C HIS A 72 0.63 7.00 -2.68
N LEU A 73 -0.48 7.63 -2.31
CA LEU A 73 -1.40 8.28 -3.24
C LEU A 73 -0.75 9.49 -3.95
N ILE A 74 -0.07 10.36 -3.19
CA ILE A 74 0.65 11.51 -3.75
C ILE A 74 1.79 11.04 -4.64
N ALA A 75 2.58 10.07 -4.19
CA ALA A 75 3.67 9.51 -4.98
C ALA A 75 3.16 8.90 -6.29
N GLY A 76 2.09 8.10 -6.23
CA GLY A 76 1.45 7.54 -7.41
C GLY A 76 0.84 8.60 -8.34
N GLY A 77 0.26 9.66 -7.77
CA GLY A 77 -0.29 10.79 -8.53
C GLY A 77 0.78 11.59 -9.27
N VAL A 78 1.90 11.91 -8.61
CA VAL A 78 3.04 12.62 -9.21
C VAL A 78 3.71 11.76 -10.27
N ALA A 79 3.97 10.48 -9.97
CA ALA A 79 4.51 9.51 -10.92
C ALA A 79 3.61 9.43 -12.17
N GLY A 80 2.30 9.22 -11.97
CA GLY A 80 1.33 9.24 -13.07
C GLY A 80 1.37 10.53 -13.89
N ALA A 81 1.49 11.70 -13.24
CA ALA A 81 1.56 12.99 -13.93
C ALA A 81 2.83 13.14 -14.79
N VAL A 82 3.99 12.70 -14.27
CA VAL A 82 5.26 12.71 -14.99
C VAL A 82 5.20 11.79 -16.21
N SER A 83 4.80 10.53 -16.02
CA SER A 83 4.63 9.56 -17.11
C SER A 83 3.73 10.11 -18.23
N ARG A 84 2.55 10.68 -17.89
CA ARG A 84 1.62 11.28 -18.87
C ARG A 84 2.22 12.48 -19.62
N THR A 85 3.03 13.28 -18.95
CA THR A 85 3.67 14.46 -19.54
C THR A 85 4.73 14.07 -20.55
N VAL A 86 5.56 13.07 -20.23
CA VAL A 86 6.60 12.55 -21.14
C VAL A 86 6.00 11.99 -22.43
N VAL A 87 4.88 11.27 -22.33
CA VAL A 87 4.22 10.67 -23.51
C VAL A 87 3.24 11.61 -24.23
N SER A 88 2.99 12.79 -23.67
CA SER A 88 2.00 13.75 -24.20
C SER A 88 2.20 14.11 -25.68
N PRO A 89 3.43 14.33 -26.19
CA PRO A 89 3.62 14.64 -27.61
C PRO A 89 3.14 13.56 -28.57
N LEU A 90 3.46 12.29 -28.26
CA LEU A 90 3.06 11.14 -29.08
C LEU A 90 1.55 10.90 -29.00
N GLU A 91 0.98 11.13 -27.83
CA GLU A 91 -0.44 10.99 -27.58
C GLU A 91 -1.26 12.11 -28.26
N ARG A 92 -0.74 13.34 -28.29
CA ARG A 92 -1.33 14.43 -29.08
C ARG A 92 -1.26 14.12 -30.57
N MET A 93 -0.13 13.65 -31.07
CA MET A 93 0.00 13.22 -32.47
C MET A 93 -0.99 12.11 -32.83
N LYS A 94 -1.14 11.10 -31.96
CA LYS A 94 -2.16 10.03 -32.13
C LYS A 94 -3.53 10.66 -32.35
N ILE A 95 -3.96 11.56 -31.47
CA ILE A 95 -5.28 12.21 -31.55
C ILE A 95 -5.43 12.96 -32.88
N LEU A 96 -4.43 13.77 -33.27
CA LEU A 96 -4.47 14.53 -34.52
C LEU A 96 -4.63 13.62 -35.74
N PHE A 97 -3.89 12.51 -35.80
CA PHE A 97 -4.02 11.53 -36.88
C PHE A 97 -5.39 10.84 -36.87
N GLN A 98 -5.97 10.56 -35.71
CA GLN A 98 -7.26 9.87 -35.60
C GLN A 98 -8.44 10.74 -36.07
N VAL A 99 -8.39 12.05 -35.82
CA VAL A 99 -9.50 12.96 -36.09
C VAL A 99 -9.44 13.62 -37.47
N GLN A 100 -8.29 13.59 -38.15
CA GLN A 100 -8.14 14.30 -39.43
C GLN A 100 -9.05 13.74 -40.53
N GLY A 101 -9.53 14.67 -41.36
CA GLY A 101 -10.38 14.52 -42.56
C GLY A 101 -10.02 13.39 -43.53
N PRO A 102 -10.93 13.05 -44.48
CA PRO A 102 -10.51 12.61 -45.80
C PRO A 102 -9.62 13.69 -46.46
N GLU A 103 -8.78 13.27 -47.41
CA GLU A 103 -7.68 14.05 -48.00
C GLU A 103 -8.10 15.45 -48.54
N PRO A 104 -7.20 16.46 -48.52
CA PRO A 104 -5.78 16.36 -48.17
C PRO A 104 -5.51 16.32 -46.66
N ALA A 105 -4.75 15.32 -46.21
CA ALA A 105 -4.36 15.15 -44.82
C ALA A 105 -3.41 16.27 -44.38
N SER A 106 -3.79 17.05 -43.36
CA SER A 106 -2.97 18.14 -42.81
C SER A 106 -1.70 17.68 -42.09
N TYR A 107 -1.65 16.40 -41.68
CA TYR A 107 -0.52 15.78 -41.02
C TYR A 107 -0.20 14.42 -41.64
N ARG A 108 1.05 14.23 -42.05
CA ARG A 108 1.56 13.00 -42.68
C ARG A 108 2.94 12.71 -42.13
N GLY A 109 3.18 11.49 -41.64
CA GLY A 109 4.47 11.06 -41.09
C GLY A 109 4.75 11.60 -39.68
N ILE A 110 5.55 10.87 -38.90
CA ILE A 110 5.80 11.17 -37.49
C ILE A 110 6.65 12.43 -37.34
N ILE A 111 7.88 12.40 -37.89
CA ILE A 111 8.87 13.48 -37.80
C ILE A 111 8.33 14.81 -38.36
N PRO A 112 7.81 14.89 -39.59
CA PRO A 112 7.24 16.13 -40.12
C PRO A 112 6.06 16.67 -39.29
N THR A 113 5.26 15.79 -38.68
CA THR A 113 4.16 16.23 -37.80
C THR A 113 4.69 16.86 -36.51
N ILE A 114 5.70 16.26 -35.86
CA ILE A 114 6.33 16.87 -34.67
C ILE A 114 6.98 18.21 -35.04
N ALA A 115 7.73 18.24 -36.14
CA ALA A 115 8.40 19.45 -36.61
C ALA A 115 7.39 20.57 -36.93
N LYS A 116 6.25 20.24 -37.53
CA LYS A 116 5.16 21.18 -37.79
C LYS A 116 4.56 21.72 -36.50
N ILE A 117 4.18 20.85 -35.55
CA ILE A 117 3.63 21.26 -34.25
C ILE A 117 4.64 22.14 -33.49
N TRP A 118 5.92 21.78 -33.51
CA TRP A 118 6.98 22.55 -32.87
C TRP A 118 7.12 23.95 -33.49
N ARG A 119 7.08 24.06 -34.83
CA ARG A 119 7.21 25.33 -35.53
C ARG A 119 5.98 26.22 -35.36
N GLU A 120 4.78 25.65 -35.37
CA GLU A 120 3.52 26.41 -35.33
C GLU A 120 3.08 26.78 -33.90
N GLU A 121 3.34 25.91 -32.92
CA GLU A 121 2.81 26.07 -31.56
C GLU A 121 3.86 26.00 -30.44
N GLY A 122 5.11 25.66 -30.78
CA GLY A 122 6.19 25.48 -29.82
C GLY A 122 5.99 24.30 -28.87
N TRP A 123 6.80 24.29 -27.81
CA TRP A 123 6.79 23.23 -26.80
C TRP A 123 5.48 23.16 -26.00
N VAL A 124 4.86 24.31 -25.72
CA VAL A 124 3.54 24.39 -25.04
C VAL A 124 2.46 23.76 -25.91
N GLY A 125 2.56 23.92 -27.23
CA GLY A 125 1.74 23.21 -28.20
C GLY A 125 1.74 21.71 -27.95
N MET A 126 2.91 21.08 -27.89
CA MET A 126 3.03 19.62 -27.73
C MET A 126 2.34 19.07 -26.47
N LEU A 127 2.14 19.92 -25.45
CA LEU A 127 1.49 19.58 -24.19
C LEU A 127 0.00 19.97 -24.12
N ARG A 128 -0.61 20.44 -25.21
CA ARG A 128 -2.04 20.80 -25.23
C ARG A 128 -2.94 19.61 -24.92
N GLY A 129 -3.79 19.80 -23.92
CA GLY A 129 -4.66 18.77 -23.36
C GLY A 129 -4.01 17.92 -22.25
N ASN A 130 -2.69 18.03 -22.03
CA ASN A 130 -2.01 17.27 -20.96
C ASN A 130 -2.49 17.68 -19.56
N GLY A 131 -2.77 18.96 -19.32
CA GLY A 131 -3.27 19.42 -18.02
C GLY A 131 -4.55 18.68 -17.58
N THR A 132 -5.50 18.50 -18.51
CA THR A 132 -6.72 17.73 -18.26
C THR A 132 -6.42 16.25 -18.00
N ASN A 133 -5.39 15.70 -18.67
CA ASN A 133 -4.95 14.32 -18.45
C ASN A 133 -4.35 14.11 -17.06
N VAL A 134 -3.60 15.09 -16.55
CA VAL A 134 -3.03 15.07 -15.19
C VAL A 134 -4.11 15.25 -14.13
N ILE A 135 -5.00 16.25 -14.30
CA ILE A 135 -6.14 16.49 -13.37
C ILE A 135 -7.01 15.25 -13.23
N ARG A 136 -7.20 14.50 -14.33
CA ARG A 136 -8.04 13.30 -14.34
C ARG A 136 -7.50 12.15 -13.47
N ILE A 137 -6.21 12.10 -13.15
CA ILE A 137 -5.59 10.97 -12.44
C ILE A 137 -6.27 10.73 -11.08
N VAL A 138 -6.42 11.78 -10.27
CA VAL A 138 -6.99 11.69 -8.92
C VAL A 138 -8.44 11.18 -8.92
N PRO A 139 -9.41 11.82 -9.60
CA PRO A 139 -10.79 11.35 -9.60
C PRO A 139 -10.96 9.98 -10.26
N TYR A 140 -10.13 9.67 -11.27
CA TYR A 140 -10.13 8.36 -11.92
C TYR A 140 -9.72 7.26 -10.93
N SER A 141 -8.58 7.42 -10.24
CA SER A 141 -8.09 6.47 -9.25
C SER A 141 -9.06 6.33 -8.08
N ALA A 142 -9.56 7.44 -7.53
CA ALA A 142 -10.50 7.41 -6.41
C ALA A 142 -11.77 6.61 -6.75
N THR A 143 -12.37 6.89 -7.91
CA THR A 143 -13.58 6.17 -8.36
C THR A 143 -13.28 4.71 -8.67
N GLN A 144 -12.12 4.42 -9.26
CA GLN A 144 -11.72 3.05 -9.59
C GLN A 144 -11.54 2.21 -8.31
N PHE A 145 -10.83 2.73 -7.29
CA PHE A 145 -10.63 2.01 -6.02
C PHE A 145 -11.95 1.79 -5.28
N ALA A 146 -12.77 2.84 -5.14
CA ALA A 146 -14.07 2.72 -4.48
C ALA A 146 -14.99 1.71 -5.18
N SER A 147 -15.03 1.75 -6.52
CA SER A 147 -15.84 0.83 -7.32
C SER A 147 -15.28 -0.60 -7.26
N TYR A 148 -13.95 -0.75 -7.31
CA TYR A 148 -13.30 -2.06 -7.24
C TYR A 148 -13.61 -2.78 -5.92
N GLU A 149 -13.52 -2.09 -4.78
CA GLU A 149 -13.88 -2.68 -3.48
C GLU A 149 -15.35 -3.11 -3.43
N LYS A 150 -16.25 -2.32 -4.02
CA LYS A 150 -17.66 -2.69 -4.11
C LYS A 150 -17.90 -3.91 -5.00
N TYR A 151 -17.34 -3.93 -6.21
CA TYR A 151 -17.47 -5.08 -7.11
C TYR A 151 -16.76 -6.31 -6.57
N LYS A 152 -15.64 -6.16 -5.87
CA LYS A 152 -14.94 -7.25 -5.21
C LYS A 152 -15.82 -7.92 -4.16
N ARG A 153 -16.48 -7.15 -3.30
CA ARG A 153 -17.42 -7.68 -2.29
C ARG A 153 -18.62 -8.37 -2.93
N LEU A 154 -19.13 -7.85 -4.04
CA LEU A 154 -20.27 -8.43 -4.76
C LEU A 154 -19.93 -9.74 -5.50
N LEU A 155 -18.67 -9.93 -5.91
CA LEU A 155 -18.22 -11.09 -6.68
C LEU A 155 -17.51 -12.14 -5.82
N LEU A 156 -17.33 -11.88 -4.52
CA LEU A 156 -16.70 -12.80 -3.59
C LEU A 156 -17.70 -13.89 -3.21
N GLU A 157 -17.32 -15.15 -3.38
CA GLU A 157 -18.13 -16.29 -2.93
C GLU A 157 -18.12 -16.39 -1.40
N GLU A 158 -19.24 -16.84 -0.82
CA GLU A 158 -19.34 -17.14 0.60
C GLU A 158 -18.28 -18.20 1.00
N GLY A 159 -17.44 -17.85 1.97
CA GLY A 159 -16.39 -18.75 2.48
C GLY A 159 -15.00 -18.59 1.84
N LYS A 160 -14.81 -17.74 0.81
CA LYS A 160 -13.48 -17.46 0.23
C LYS A 160 -12.98 -16.05 0.58
N SER A 161 -11.70 -15.92 0.89
CA SER A 161 -11.03 -14.63 1.19
C SER A 161 -10.53 -13.89 -0.06
N GLU A 162 -10.39 -14.58 -1.21
CA GLU A 162 -9.89 -14.01 -2.47
C GLU A 162 -10.75 -14.36 -3.69
N LEU A 163 -10.71 -13.47 -4.70
CA LEU A 163 -11.33 -13.70 -6.01
C LEU A 163 -10.44 -14.54 -6.93
N ASP A 164 -11.05 -15.49 -7.63
CA ASP A 164 -10.44 -16.20 -8.76
C ASP A 164 -10.02 -15.22 -9.87
N ALA A 165 -9.06 -15.61 -10.71
CA ALA A 165 -8.51 -14.75 -11.76
C ALA A 165 -9.59 -14.16 -12.70
N PRO A 166 -10.61 -14.91 -13.19
CA PRO A 166 -11.66 -14.34 -14.04
C PRO A 166 -12.53 -13.32 -13.31
N ARG A 167 -12.92 -13.58 -12.05
CA ARG A 167 -13.75 -12.67 -11.25
C ARG A 167 -13.01 -11.40 -10.86
N ARG A 168 -11.72 -11.53 -10.54
CA ARG A 168 -10.81 -10.40 -10.28
C ARG A 168 -10.68 -9.50 -11.49
N LEU A 169 -10.58 -10.11 -12.69
CA LEU A 169 -10.55 -9.40 -13.96
C LEU A 169 -11.87 -8.66 -14.23
N THR A 170 -13.01 -9.32 -14.01
CA THR A 170 -14.34 -8.71 -14.15
C THR A 170 -14.54 -7.55 -13.17
N ALA A 171 -14.19 -7.71 -11.90
CA ALA A 171 -14.24 -6.64 -10.90
C ALA A 171 -13.38 -5.43 -11.32
N GLY A 172 -12.17 -5.69 -11.83
CA GLY A 172 -11.29 -4.67 -12.37
C GLY A 172 -11.86 -3.95 -13.61
N ALA A 173 -12.45 -4.71 -14.55
CA ALA A 173 -13.05 -4.17 -15.76
C ALA A 173 -14.28 -3.29 -15.45
N LEU A 174 -15.17 -3.74 -14.55
CA LEU A 174 -16.33 -2.97 -14.10
C LEU A 174 -15.90 -1.69 -13.37
N ALA A 175 -14.89 -1.77 -12.48
CA ALA A 175 -14.32 -0.59 -11.83
C ALA A 175 -13.71 0.40 -12.82
N GLY A 176 -13.04 -0.12 -13.86
CA GLY A 176 -12.53 0.68 -14.98
C GLY A 176 -13.65 1.37 -15.76
N ILE A 177 -14.73 0.67 -16.09
CA ILE A 177 -15.90 1.23 -16.77
C ILE A 177 -16.55 2.36 -15.94
N THR A 178 -16.74 2.14 -14.64
CA THR A 178 -17.34 3.14 -13.74
C THR A 178 -16.46 4.38 -13.61
N SER A 179 -15.15 4.22 -13.43
CA SER A 179 -14.20 5.34 -13.35
C SER A 179 -14.05 6.11 -14.68
N VAL A 180 -14.05 5.41 -15.82
CA VAL A 180 -14.08 6.05 -17.15
C VAL A 180 -15.36 6.85 -17.34
N SER A 181 -16.51 6.31 -16.96
CA SER A 181 -17.81 6.99 -17.10
C SER A 181 -17.89 8.23 -16.21
N CYS A 182 -17.42 8.15 -14.96
CA CYS A 182 -17.36 9.30 -14.05
C CYS A 182 -16.43 10.41 -14.58
N THR A 183 -15.27 10.03 -15.12
CA THR A 183 -14.25 10.99 -15.59
C THR A 183 -14.35 11.35 -17.06
N TYR A 184 -15.41 10.93 -17.76
CA TYR A 184 -15.56 11.10 -19.20
C TYR A 184 -15.60 12.57 -19.66
N PRO A 185 -16.23 13.52 -18.93
CA PRO A 185 -16.20 14.94 -19.30
C PRO A 185 -14.78 15.54 -19.41
N LEU A 186 -13.83 15.04 -18.62
CA LEU A 186 -12.43 15.46 -18.73
C LEU A 186 -11.76 14.85 -19.98
N ASP A 187 -12.17 13.66 -20.39
CA ASP A 187 -11.62 13.00 -21.59
C ASP A 187 -12.04 13.72 -22.88
N ILE A 188 -13.31 14.13 -23.00
CA ILE A 188 -13.77 14.88 -24.18
C ILE A 188 -13.10 16.26 -24.25
N VAL A 189 -12.99 16.98 -23.13
CA VAL A 189 -12.31 18.28 -23.08
C VAL A 189 -10.85 18.13 -23.47
N ARG A 190 -10.17 17.10 -22.98
CA ARG A 190 -8.79 16.79 -23.38
C ARG A 190 -8.65 16.67 -24.90
N THR A 191 -9.47 15.82 -25.54
CA THR A 191 -9.43 15.61 -26.99
C THR A 191 -9.63 16.91 -27.75
N ARG A 192 -10.60 17.73 -27.33
CA ARG A 192 -10.88 19.01 -28.00
C ARG A 192 -9.76 20.03 -27.83
N LEU A 193 -9.16 20.13 -26.64
CA LEU A 193 -8.02 21.00 -26.40
C LEU A 193 -6.79 20.60 -27.25
N SER A 194 -6.60 19.31 -27.49
CA SER A 194 -5.52 18.79 -28.34
C SER A 194 -5.74 19.07 -29.84
N VAL A 195 -7.00 19.20 -30.28
CA VAL A 195 -7.40 19.39 -31.69
C VAL A 195 -7.67 20.84 -32.05
N GLN A 196 -8.20 21.66 -31.14
CA GLN A 196 -8.58 23.06 -31.41
C GLN A 196 -7.41 23.93 -31.88
N SER A 197 -6.19 23.57 -31.50
CA SER A 197 -4.95 24.22 -31.97
C SER A 197 -4.68 23.93 -33.44
N ALA A 198 -4.92 22.68 -33.83
CA ALA A 198 -4.58 22.13 -35.13
C ALA A 198 -5.66 22.37 -36.18
N SER A 199 -6.92 22.49 -35.74
CA SER A 199 -8.09 22.70 -36.60
C SER A 199 -8.35 24.17 -36.91
N LEU A 200 -7.73 25.10 -36.18
CA LEU A 200 -7.88 26.53 -36.41
C LEU A 200 -6.77 27.02 -37.34
N SER A 201 -7.00 26.86 -38.64
CA SER A 201 -6.45 27.76 -39.68
C SER A 201 -7.08 29.15 -39.60
N ILE A 202 -7.28 29.69 -38.39
CA ILE A 202 -7.73 31.05 -38.20
C ILE A 202 -6.48 31.90 -38.02
N LYS A 203 -6.02 32.48 -39.13
CA LYS A 203 -5.03 33.55 -39.18
C LYS A 203 -5.57 34.87 -38.59
N GLU A 204 -6.83 34.95 -38.19
CA GLU A 204 -7.48 36.19 -37.73
C GLU A 204 -8.50 35.89 -36.64
N VAL A 205 -8.14 36.11 -35.36
CA VAL A 205 -8.97 36.73 -34.31
C VAL A 205 -8.16 36.61 -33.01
N ASP A 206 -7.93 37.75 -32.36
CA ASP A 206 -7.27 37.99 -31.06
C ASP A 206 -7.81 37.22 -29.83
N ASN A 207 -8.63 36.19 -30.03
CA ASN A 207 -9.22 35.42 -28.93
C ASN A 207 -8.31 34.26 -28.51
N LYS A 208 -7.65 34.43 -27.35
CA LYS A 208 -6.98 33.36 -26.60
C LYS A 208 -7.81 32.08 -26.66
N LEU A 209 -7.19 30.98 -27.09
CA LEU A 209 -7.82 29.66 -27.17
C LEU A 209 -8.50 29.31 -25.84
N PRO A 210 -9.70 28.71 -25.87
CA PRO A 210 -10.44 28.41 -24.65
C PRO A 210 -9.67 27.39 -23.80
N GLY A 211 -9.54 27.69 -22.50
CA GLY A 211 -9.04 26.77 -21.51
C GLY A 211 -10.06 25.68 -21.14
N ILE A 212 -9.68 24.75 -20.27
CA ILE A 212 -10.46 23.57 -19.86
C ILE A 212 -11.92 23.94 -19.52
N TRP A 213 -12.12 24.93 -18.65
CA TRP A 213 -13.45 25.35 -18.19
C TRP A 213 -14.30 25.97 -19.31
N LYS A 214 -13.70 26.84 -20.12
CA LYS A 214 -14.40 27.50 -21.24
C LYS A 214 -14.80 26.47 -22.30
N THR A 215 -13.93 25.53 -22.63
CA THR A 215 -14.24 24.42 -23.55
C THR A 215 -15.37 23.55 -23.01
N MET A 216 -15.36 23.19 -21.72
CA MET A 216 -16.44 22.42 -21.09
C MET A 216 -17.77 23.17 -21.13
N LYS A 217 -17.76 24.48 -20.82
CA LYS A 217 -18.94 25.35 -20.85
C LYS A 217 -19.52 25.48 -22.26
N ILE A 218 -18.66 25.59 -23.29
CA ILE A 218 -19.08 25.61 -24.69
C ILE A 218 -19.80 24.30 -25.04
N ILE A 219 -19.18 23.14 -24.80
CA ILE A 219 -19.80 21.83 -25.09
C ILE A 219 -21.17 21.70 -24.43
N TYR A 220 -21.27 22.08 -23.16
CA TYR A 220 -22.52 21.99 -22.41
C TYR A 220 -23.61 22.92 -22.97
N HIS A 221 -23.32 24.20 -23.17
CA HIS A 221 -24.37 25.15 -23.56
C HIS A 221 -24.68 25.15 -25.06
N THR A 222 -23.70 24.90 -25.94
CA THR A 222 -23.90 25.06 -27.40
C THR A 222 -24.17 23.76 -28.13
N GLU A 223 -23.79 22.60 -27.58
CA GLU A 223 -23.80 21.34 -28.34
C GLU A 223 -24.78 20.28 -27.86
N GLY A 224 -25.55 20.53 -26.80
CA GLY A 224 -26.57 19.59 -26.30
C GLY A 224 -26.36 19.11 -24.87
N GLY A 225 -25.82 19.95 -23.99
CA GLY A 225 -25.81 19.72 -22.55
C GLY A 225 -24.95 18.55 -22.12
N ILE A 226 -25.50 17.74 -21.22
CA ILE A 226 -24.82 16.59 -20.62
C ILE A 226 -24.53 15.54 -21.69
N VAL A 227 -25.47 15.25 -22.60
CA VAL A 227 -25.29 14.22 -23.64
C VAL A 227 -24.08 14.53 -24.53
N ALA A 228 -23.84 15.81 -24.82
CA ALA A 228 -22.67 16.23 -25.59
C ALA A 228 -21.34 15.92 -24.88
N LEU A 229 -21.27 16.06 -23.55
CA LEU A 229 -20.09 15.73 -22.74
C LEU A 229 -19.75 14.24 -22.74
N TYR A 230 -20.71 13.38 -23.13
CA TYR A 230 -20.57 11.92 -23.15
C TYR A 230 -20.46 11.32 -24.57
N ARG A 231 -20.31 12.15 -25.60
CA ARG A 231 -20.11 11.67 -26.98
C ARG A 231 -18.83 10.84 -27.09
N GLY A 232 -18.99 9.63 -27.63
CA GLY A 232 -17.92 8.64 -27.75
C GLY A 232 -17.79 7.70 -26.53
N LEU A 233 -18.66 7.81 -25.51
CA LEU A 233 -18.64 6.87 -24.40
C LEU A 233 -19.01 5.46 -24.88
N SER A 234 -19.98 5.32 -25.79
CA SER A 234 -20.40 4.03 -26.35
C SER A 234 -19.25 3.21 -26.96
N PRO A 235 -18.44 3.69 -27.94
CA PRO A 235 -17.30 2.93 -28.43
C PRO A 235 -16.24 2.68 -27.36
N THR A 236 -16.11 3.58 -26.38
CA THR A 236 -15.18 3.38 -25.25
C THR A 236 -15.57 2.16 -24.44
N LEU A 237 -16.84 2.06 -24.04
CA LEU A 237 -17.35 0.95 -23.22
C LEU A 237 -17.33 -0.38 -23.99
N MET A 238 -17.72 -0.35 -25.26
CA MET A 238 -17.66 -1.53 -26.15
C MET A 238 -16.24 -2.08 -26.29
N GLY A 239 -15.22 -1.22 -26.23
CA GLY A 239 -13.82 -1.62 -26.41
C GLY A 239 -13.16 -2.23 -25.17
N VAL A 240 -13.66 -1.95 -23.95
CA VAL A 240 -13.02 -2.38 -22.70
C VAL A 240 -13.01 -3.90 -22.58
N ALA A 241 -14.18 -4.55 -22.69
CA ALA A 241 -14.28 -6.00 -22.48
C ALA A 241 -13.45 -6.82 -23.50
N PRO A 242 -13.53 -6.56 -24.82
CA PRO A 242 -12.67 -7.23 -25.79
C PRO A 242 -11.19 -6.97 -25.57
N TYR A 243 -10.80 -5.75 -25.20
CA TYR A 243 -9.40 -5.42 -24.93
C TYR A 243 -8.87 -6.23 -23.75
N VAL A 244 -9.61 -6.28 -22.64
CA VAL A 244 -9.23 -7.00 -21.44
C VAL A 244 -9.15 -8.51 -21.70
N ALA A 245 -10.15 -9.07 -22.40
CA ALA A 245 -10.18 -10.49 -22.74
C ALA A 245 -9.02 -10.91 -23.65
N LEU A 246 -8.79 -10.17 -24.74
CA LEU A 246 -7.71 -10.44 -25.68
C LEU A 246 -6.34 -10.27 -25.03
N ASN A 247 -6.15 -9.22 -24.23
CA ASN A 247 -4.90 -8.98 -23.53
C ASN A 247 -4.58 -10.14 -22.57
N PHE A 248 -5.54 -10.54 -21.74
CA PHE A 248 -5.36 -11.66 -20.81
C PHE A 248 -5.07 -12.98 -21.55
N HIS A 249 -5.86 -13.30 -22.58
CA HIS A 249 -5.67 -14.51 -23.36
C HIS A 249 -4.29 -14.55 -24.04
N SER A 250 -3.91 -13.48 -24.74
CA SER A 250 -2.61 -13.39 -25.40
C SER A 250 -1.45 -13.40 -24.39
N TYR A 251 -1.62 -12.77 -23.23
CA TYR A 251 -0.62 -12.81 -22.16
C TYR A 251 -0.41 -14.24 -21.65
N GLU A 252 -1.48 -15.00 -21.41
CA GLU A 252 -1.41 -16.40 -20.96
C GLU A 252 -0.72 -17.30 -22.01
N VAL A 253 -1.05 -17.12 -23.29
CA VAL A 253 -0.40 -17.86 -24.39
C VAL A 253 1.09 -17.53 -24.46
N LEU A 254 1.45 -16.25 -24.46
CA LEU A 254 2.85 -15.81 -24.52
C LEU A 254 3.63 -16.25 -23.28
N ARG A 255 3.04 -16.14 -22.09
CA ARG A 255 3.66 -16.59 -20.83
C ARG A 255 3.99 -18.07 -20.89
N LYS A 256 3.06 -18.93 -21.34
CA LYS A 256 3.29 -20.37 -21.49
C LYS A 256 4.42 -20.67 -22.48
N TYR A 257 4.51 -19.92 -23.56
CA TYR A 257 5.56 -20.08 -24.56
C TYR A 257 6.95 -19.66 -24.06
N PHE A 258 7.05 -18.54 -23.36
CA PHE A 258 8.32 -17.99 -22.86
C PHE A 258 8.80 -18.61 -21.53
N THR A 259 7.98 -19.41 -20.85
CA THR A 259 8.39 -20.05 -19.59
C THR A 259 9.34 -21.20 -19.88
N PRO A 260 10.62 -21.13 -19.45
CA PRO A 260 11.57 -22.22 -19.66
C PRO A 260 11.13 -23.50 -18.93
N LYS A 261 11.43 -24.68 -19.50
CA LYS A 261 11.14 -25.97 -18.86
C LYS A 261 11.84 -26.03 -17.50
N GLY A 262 11.06 -26.11 -16.41
CA GLY A 262 11.57 -26.18 -15.03
C GLY A 262 11.38 -24.91 -14.19
N GLN A 263 10.92 -23.79 -14.76
CA GLN A 263 10.56 -22.59 -13.99
C GLN A 263 9.04 -22.37 -13.98
N THR A 264 8.50 -21.90 -12.86
CA THR A 264 7.06 -21.60 -12.72
C THR A 264 6.67 -20.26 -13.34
N SER A 265 7.63 -19.40 -13.67
CA SER A 265 7.36 -18.10 -14.31
C SER A 265 8.56 -17.55 -15.08
N PRO A 266 8.35 -16.76 -16.16
CA PRO A 266 9.44 -16.24 -16.95
C PRO A 266 10.22 -15.13 -16.20
N PRO A 267 11.50 -14.89 -16.55
CA PRO A 267 12.26 -13.71 -16.14
C PRO A 267 11.49 -12.40 -16.31
N VAL A 268 11.77 -11.40 -15.47
CA VAL A 268 11.04 -10.11 -15.44
C VAL A 268 11.01 -9.42 -16.82
N ALA A 269 12.13 -9.43 -17.55
CA ALA A 269 12.20 -8.84 -18.89
C ALA A 269 11.24 -9.55 -19.88
N GLN A 270 11.17 -10.88 -19.80
CA GLN A 270 10.26 -11.67 -20.63
C GLN A 270 8.80 -11.48 -20.23
N LYS A 271 8.48 -11.34 -18.93
CA LYS A 271 7.13 -10.97 -18.46
C LYS A 271 6.69 -9.60 -19.00
N LEU A 272 7.58 -8.60 -18.94
CA LEU A 272 7.32 -7.27 -19.50
C LEU A 272 7.11 -7.32 -21.00
N LEU A 273 7.91 -8.11 -21.72
CA LEU A 273 7.76 -8.34 -23.15
C LEU A 273 6.42 -9.04 -23.48
N CYS A 274 6.05 -10.08 -22.72
CA CYS A 274 4.75 -10.75 -22.85
C CYS A 274 3.60 -9.75 -22.69
N GLY A 275 3.66 -8.91 -21.66
CA GLY A 275 2.66 -7.87 -21.42
C GLY A 275 2.59 -6.82 -22.54
N ALA A 276 3.75 -6.36 -23.04
CA ALA A 276 3.81 -5.40 -24.14
C ALA A 276 3.26 -5.96 -25.45
N LEU A 277 3.62 -7.21 -25.79
CA LEU A 277 3.14 -7.90 -26.99
C LEU A 277 1.64 -8.22 -26.91
N ALA A 278 1.18 -8.76 -25.78
CA ALA A 278 -0.23 -9.03 -25.53
C ALA A 278 -1.08 -7.75 -25.61
N GLY A 279 -0.60 -6.66 -25.00
CA GLY A 279 -1.26 -5.36 -25.06
C GLY A 279 -1.29 -4.78 -26.47
N THR A 280 -0.20 -4.91 -27.23
CA THR A 280 -0.13 -4.47 -28.63
C THR A 280 -1.12 -5.25 -29.49
N PHE A 281 -1.17 -6.58 -29.36
CA PHE A 281 -2.10 -7.43 -30.08
C PHE A 281 -3.57 -7.08 -29.78
N ALA A 282 -3.93 -7.01 -28.50
CA ALA A 282 -5.28 -6.63 -28.08
C ALA A 282 -5.67 -5.23 -28.57
N GLN A 283 -4.73 -4.29 -28.51
CA GLN A 283 -4.93 -2.93 -28.99
C GLN A 283 -5.14 -2.88 -30.50
N THR A 284 -4.43 -3.68 -31.31
CA THR A 284 -4.62 -3.75 -32.77
C THR A 284 -6.04 -4.12 -33.14
N ILE A 285 -6.59 -5.15 -32.49
CA ILE A 285 -7.94 -5.65 -32.77
C ILE A 285 -9.00 -4.64 -32.32
N THR A 286 -8.80 -4.00 -31.16
CA THR A 286 -9.76 -3.05 -30.58
C THR A 286 -9.57 -1.61 -31.08
N TYR A 287 -8.53 -1.34 -31.87
CA TYR A 287 -8.17 0.00 -32.35
C TYR A 287 -9.29 0.74 -33.12
N PRO A 288 -10.13 0.07 -33.94
CA PRO A 288 -11.22 0.75 -34.64
C PRO A 288 -12.17 1.51 -33.70
N LEU A 289 -12.50 0.94 -32.54
CA LEU A 289 -13.34 1.58 -31.53
C LEU A 289 -12.65 2.81 -30.92
N ASP A 290 -11.33 2.77 -30.82
CA ASP A 290 -10.49 3.86 -30.35
C ASP A 290 -10.50 5.07 -31.32
N VAL A 291 -10.50 4.80 -32.63
CA VAL A 291 -10.66 5.84 -33.67
C VAL A 291 -12.06 6.43 -33.64
N LEU A 292 -13.10 5.57 -33.62
CA LEU A 292 -14.50 6.01 -33.59
C LEU A 292 -14.77 6.90 -32.37
N ARG A 293 -14.26 6.52 -31.19
CA ARG A 293 -14.33 7.35 -29.98
C ARG A 293 -13.78 8.75 -30.22
N ARG A 294 -12.57 8.89 -30.75
CA ARG A 294 -11.94 10.21 -30.94
C ARG A 294 -12.70 11.06 -31.96
N ARG A 295 -13.22 10.45 -33.02
CA ARG A 295 -14.04 11.15 -34.02
C ARG A 295 -15.36 11.66 -33.46
N MET A 296 -16.05 10.84 -32.67
CA MET A 296 -17.29 11.25 -32.00
C MET A 296 -17.06 12.37 -30.97
N GLN A 297 -15.89 12.40 -30.31
CA GLN A 297 -15.55 13.43 -29.32
C GLN A 297 -15.32 14.83 -29.93
N VAL A 298 -14.87 14.89 -31.20
CA VAL A 298 -14.65 16.16 -31.92
C VAL A 298 -15.88 16.63 -32.71
N THR A 299 -16.93 15.81 -32.81
CA THR A 299 -18.20 16.21 -33.44
C THR A 299 -18.80 17.42 -32.74
N GLY A 300 -19.01 18.49 -33.50
CA GLY A 300 -19.51 19.79 -33.00
C GLY A 300 -18.45 20.89 -32.96
N MET A 301 -17.17 20.57 -33.18
CA MET A 301 -16.12 21.58 -33.34
C MET A 301 -16.21 22.29 -34.70
N PRO A 302 -16.00 23.63 -34.75
CA PRO A 302 -15.87 24.35 -36.01
C PRO A 302 -14.72 23.77 -36.85
N GLY A 303 -14.95 23.57 -38.16
CA GLY A 303 -13.96 22.99 -39.07
C GLY A 303 -13.93 21.46 -39.13
N VAL A 304 -14.73 20.76 -38.31
CA VAL A 304 -14.87 19.30 -38.35
C VAL A 304 -16.22 18.93 -38.95
N ALA A 305 -16.23 18.40 -40.18
CA ALA A 305 -17.45 18.11 -40.95
C ALA A 305 -18.21 16.84 -40.52
N TYR A 306 -17.71 16.11 -39.53
CA TYR A 306 -18.28 14.82 -39.15
C TYR A 306 -19.48 14.96 -38.21
N LYS A 307 -20.65 14.50 -38.66
CA LYS A 307 -21.83 14.27 -37.81
C LYS A 307 -22.16 12.79 -37.77
N TYR A 308 -22.05 12.23 -36.57
CA TYR A 308 -22.38 10.84 -36.28
C TYR A 308 -23.52 10.77 -35.28
N THR A 309 -24.49 9.89 -35.54
CA THR A 309 -25.62 9.67 -34.63
C THR A 309 -25.34 8.53 -33.66
N SER A 310 -24.68 7.47 -34.14
CA SER A 310 -24.36 6.27 -33.37
C SER A 310 -22.95 5.76 -33.69
N THR A 311 -22.45 4.85 -32.87
CA THR A 311 -21.16 4.18 -33.12
C THR A 311 -21.16 3.42 -34.45
N TRP A 312 -22.28 2.79 -34.80
CA TRP A 312 -22.40 2.03 -36.05
C TRP A 312 -22.52 2.93 -37.28
N ASP A 313 -23.29 4.02 -37.18
CA ASP A 313 -23.32 5.08 -38.21
C ASP A 313 -21.92 5.67 -38.43
N ALA A 314 -21.16 5.88 -37.35
CA ALA A 314 -19.77 6.33 -37.44
C ALA A 314 -18.85 5.31 -38.13
N LEU A 315 -19.02 4.02 -37.85
CA LEU A 315 -18.26 2.95 -38.48
C LEU A 315 -18.55 2.87 -39.98
N GLU A 316 -19.83 2.85 -40.35
CA GLU A 316 -20.27 2.74 -41.74
C GLU A 316 -19.77 3.94 -42.57
N LYS A 317 -19.99 5.16 -42.09
CA LYS A 317 -19.52 6.38 -42.76
C LYS A 317 -18.00 6.44 -42.86
N LEU A 318 -17.27 5.99 -41.84
CA LEU A 318 -15.82 5.96 -41.86
C LEU A 318 -15.29 4.99 -42.93
N ILE A 319 -15.87 3.78 -43.00
CA ILE A 319 -15.50 2.79 -44.01
C ILE A 319 -15.88 3.30 -45.41
N ALA A 320 -17.05 3.91 -45.58
CA ALA A 320 -17.49 4.43 -46.87
C ALA A 320 -16.61 5.59 -47.38
N GLN A 321 -16.14 6.48 -46.50
CA GLN A 321 -15.39 7.67 -46.90
C GLN A 321 -13.87 7.48 -46.97
N GLU A 322 -13.30 6.66 -46.08
CA GLU A 322 -11.84 6.52 -45.93
C GLU A 322 -11.34 5.08 -46.09
N GLY A 323 -12.26 4.13 -46.26
CA GLY A 323 -11.96 2.71 -46.29
C GLY A 323 -11.43 2.17 -44.95
N ILE A 324 -11.02 0.91 -44.99
CA ILE A 324 -10.52 0.17 -43.82
C ILE A 324 -9.26 0.83 -43.24
N LYS A 325 -8.44 1.49 -44.08
CA LYS A 325 -7.23 2.21 -43.62
C LYS A 325 -7.56 3.37 -42.67
N GLY A 326 -8.75 3.99 -42.81
CA GLY A 326 -9.24 5.02 -41.89
C GLY A 326 -9.37 4.54 -40.44
N LEU A 327 -9.74 3.27 -40.24
CA LEU A 327 -9.91 2.65 -38.92
C LEU A 327 -8.61 2.50 -38.13
N TYR A 328 -7.46 2.64 -38.80
CA TYR A 328 -6.13 2.43 -38.24
C TYR A 328 -5.26 3.70 -38.21
N LYS A 329 -5.86 4.87 -38.50
CA LYS A 329 -5.18 6.17 -38.40
C LYS A 329 -4.64 6.41 -36.98
N GLY A 330 -3.38 6.84 -36.86
CA GLY A 330 -2.73 7.11 -35.56
C GLY A 330 -2.15 5.88 -34.84
N MET A 331 -2.21 4.68 -35.45
CA MET A 331 -1.72 3.45 -34.83
C MET A 331 -0.20 3.45 -34.59
N VAL A 332 0.60 4.01 -35.50
CA VAL A 332 2.06 4.04 -35.33
C VAL A 332 2.48 4.90 -34.12
N PRO A 333 1.99 6.16 -33.96
CA PRO A 333 2.21 6.91 -32.71
C PRO A 333 1.73 6.15 -31.46
N ASN A 334 0.66 5.35 -31.57
CA ASN A 334 0.16 4.54 -30.48
C ASN A 334 1.12 3.41 -30.06
N TYR A 335 1.90 2.83 -30.98
CA TYR A 335 2.95 1.86 -30.62
C TYR A 335 4.20 2.55 -30.09
N LEU A 336 4.61 3.65 -30.71
CA LEU A 336 5.80 4.40 -30.29
C LEU A 336 5.70 4.92 -28.85
N LYS A 337 4.50 5.23 -28.37
CA LYS A 337 4.30 5.69 -26.98
C LYS A 337 4.48 4.59 -25.93
N VAL A 338 4.41 3.30 -26.31
CA VAL A 338 4.44 2.18 -25.36
C VAL A 338 5.81 2.10 -24.67
N ALA A 339 6.90 2.21 -25.43
CA ALA A 339 8.25 2.11 -24.87
C ALA A 339 8.58 3.25 -23.87
N PRO A 340 8.33 4.55 -24.18
CA PRO A 340 8.48 5.63 -23.21
C PRO A 340 7.54 5.51 -22.00
N ALA A 341 6.31 5.02 -22.19
CA ALA A 341 5.39 4.78 -21.08
C ALA A 341 5.94 3.72 -20.11
N ILE A 342 6.44 2.59 -20.63
CA ILE A 342 7.05 1.55 -19.81
C ILE A 342 8.34 2.05 -19.15
N GLY A 343 9.18 2.78 -19.90
CA GLY A 343 10.42 3.35 -19.39
C GLY A 343 10.21 4.34 -18.25
N THR A 344 9.21 5.21 -18.34
CA THR A 344 8.88 6.16 -17.26
C THR A 344 8.41 5.46 -16.00
N ILE A 345 7.55 4.44 -16.12
CA ILE A 345 7.10 3.63 -14.98
C ILE A 345 8.29 2.94 -14.28
N LEU A 346 9.24 2.41 -15.04
CA LEU A 346 10.45 1.78 -14.48
C LEU A 346 11.33 2.81 -13.76
N ILE A 347 11.56 3.98 -14.37
CA ILE A 347 12.35 5.06 -13.78
C ILE A 347 11.69 5.62 -12.52
N GLU A 348 10.36 5.77 -12.51
CA GLU A 348 9.61 6.22 -11.34
C GLU A 348 9.75 5.25 -10.17
N LYS A 349 9.69 3.94 -10.45
CA LYS A 349 9.93 2.90 -9.44
C LYS A 349 11.35 2.95 -8.88
N ILE A 350 12.34 3.21 -9.74
CA ILE A 350 13.75 3.39 -9.36
C ILE A 350 13.90 4.64 -8.49
N ILE A 351 13.40 5.80 -8.93
CA ILE A 351 13.50 7.07 -8.20
C ILE A 351 12.81 6.97 -6.84
N PHE A 352 11.62 6.37 -6.76
CA PHE A 352 10.92 6.17 -5.50
C PHE A 352 11.72 5.28 -4.54
N MET A 353 12.30 4.18 -5.04
CA MET A 353 13.14 3.28 -4.26
C MET A 353 14.43 3.97 -3.77
N PHE A 354 15.09 4.76 -4.62
CA PHE A 354 16.25 5.56 -4.27
C PHE A 354 15.92 6.67 -3.27
N HIS A 355 14.80 7.37 -3.43
CA HIS A 355 14.38 8.45 -2.55
C HIS A 355 13.98 7.91 -1.16
N PHE A 356 13.23 6.81 -1.08
CA PHE A 356 12.92 6.16 0.20
C PHE A 356 14.15 5.54 0.86
N SER A 357 15.05 4.93 0.08
CA SER A 357 16.32 4.40 0.62
C SER A 357 17.22 5.52 1.15
N ASN A 358 17.23 6.69 0.49
CA ASN A 358 17.99 7.84 0.93
C ASN A 358 17.33 8.56 2.12
N ILE A 359 16.01 8.59 2.23
CA ILE A 359 15.30 9.09 3.41
C ILE A 359 15.48 8.14 4.60
N ALA A 360 15.52 6.82 4.38
CA ALA A 360 15.81 5.85 5.45
C ALA A 360 17.27 5.96 5.93
N LYS A 361 18.21 6.32 5.05
CA LYS A 361 19.64 6.53 5.38
C LYS A 361 19.92 7.92 5.97
N ARG A 362 19.17 8.94 5.56
CA ARG A 362 19.17 10.28 6.16
C ARG A 362 18.15 10.25 7.29
N GLY A 363 18.55 9.72 8.46
CA GLY A 363 17.73 9.73 9.66
C GLY A 363 16.95 11.04 9.76
N ILE A 364 15.62 10.93 9.85
CA ILE A 364 14.71 12.07 9.93
C ILE A 364 15.30 13.05 10.96
N PRO A 365 15.67 14.28 10.57
CA PRO A 365 16.02 15.26 11.58
C PRO A 365 14.75 15.49 12.41
N ARG A 366 14.77 15.03 13.66
CA ARG A 366 13.84 15.53 14.68
C ARG A 366 14.00 17.04 14.67
N VAL A 367 13.04 17.74 14.08
CA VAL A 367 12.89 19.17 14.32
C VAL A 367 12.63 19.28 15.82
N SER A 368 13.66 19.71 16.56
CA SER A 368 13.56 20.00 17.96
C SER A 368 12.71 21.26 18.12
N LEU A 369 11.40 21.11 18.21
CA LEU A 369 10.55 22.12 18.84
C LEU A 369 10.66 21.90 20.36
N THR A 370 11.82 22.26 20.92
CA THR A 370 11.97 22.46 22.37
C THR A 370 12.63 23.82 22.59
N ALA A 371 11.86 24.88 22.33
CA ALA A 371 12.14 26.19 22.86
C ALA A 371 11.05 26.52 23.88
N GLY A 372 11.43 26.44 25.16
CA GLY A 372 10.71 27.08 26.26
C GLY A 372 9.55 26.27 26.84
N LEU A 373 9.87 25.38 27.79
CA LEU A 373 9.24 25.29 29.12
C LEU A 373 9.84 24.09 29.85
N ARG A 374 10.64 24.36 30.88
CA ARG A 374 11.09 23.34 31.85
C ARG A 374 9.87 22.90 32.67
N PRO A 375 9.60 21.60 32.85
CA PRO A 375 8.89 21.13 34.03
C PRO A 375 9.92 20.60 35.03
N THR A 376 9.96 21.25 36.19
CA THR A 376 10.54 20.74 37.42
C THR A 376 9.94 19.37 37.79
N PHE A 377 10.81 18.47 38.26
CA PHE A 377 10.52 17.16 38.85
C PHE A 377 9.30 17.12 39.80
N CYS A 378 8.49 16.07 39.72
CA CYS A 378 8.29 15.12 40.83
C CYS A 378 7.58 13.83 40.36
N PRO A 379 7.86 12.65 40.97
CA PRO A 379 7.47 11.33 40.46
C PRO A 379 6.24 10.78 41.20
N LEU A 380 5.31 10.13 40.48
CA LEU A 380 4.43 9.12 41.06
C LEU A 380 3.92 8.23 39.92
N VAL A 381 3.79 6.93 40.18
CA VAL A 381 3.39 5.83 39.28
C VAL A 381 4.57 5.13 38.60
N PRO A 382 5.19 4.16 39.29
CA PRO A 382 4.90 2.77 38.93
C PRO A 382 4.75 1.86 40.16
N GLN A 383 3.52 1.57 40.58
CA GLN A 383 3.27 0.66 41.71
C GLN A 383 2.22 -0.44 41.46
N ILE A 384 1.65 -0.53 40.26
CA ILE A 384 0.54 -1.48 40.02
C ILE A 384 0.98 -2.78 39.31
N SER A 385 2.22 -2.88 38.80
CA SER A 385 2.71 -4.11 38.14
C SER A 385 3.46 -5.11 39.05
N ARG A 386 3.84 -4.72 40.27
CA ARG A 386 4.68 -5.57 41.15
C ARG A 386 3.90 -6.52 42.08
N ASN A 387 2.62 -6.28 42.32
CA ASN A 387 1.85 -7.06 43.30
C ASN A 387 1.15 -8.31 42.72
N PHE A 388 1.24 -8.55 41.41
CA PHE A 388 0.64 -9.75 40.79
C PHE A 388 1.58 -10.96 40.79
N SER A 389 2.90 -10.74 40.89
CA SER A 389 3.90 -11.81 40.80
C SER A 389 4.19 -12.53 42.12
N SER A 390 3.89 -11.91 43.27
CA SER A 390 4.19 -12.48 44.59
C SER A 390 3.19 -13.54 45.06
N THR A 391 1.97 -13.56 44.51
CA THR A 391 0.89 -14.44 45.01
C THR A 391 0.92 -15.84 44.36
N LEU A 392 1.58 -16.01 43.22
CA LEU A 392 1.69 -17.31 42.53
C LEU A 392 2.90 -18.16 42.96
N LEU A 393 3.93 -17.53 43.55
CA LEU A 393 5.15 -18.23 44.01
C LEU A 393 4.98 -19.01 45.32
N GLN A 394 3.82 -18.94 45.98
CA GLN A 394 3.53 -19.70 47.21
C GLN A 394 2.97 -21.11 46.97
N ARG A 395 2.75 -21.53 45.70
CA ARG A 395 2.06 -22.80 45.41
C ARG A 395 2.96 -23.98 45.02
N TYR A 396 4.28 -23.78 44.83
CA TYR A 396 5.23 -24.84 44.48
C TYR A 396 6.63 -24.59 45.08
N PRO A 397 7.11 -25.37 46.07
CA PRO A 397 8.48 -25.25 46.55
C PRO A 397 9.46 -25.90 45.55
N ILE A 398 10.40 -25.12 45.03
CA ILE A 398 11.57 -25.61 44.26
C ILE A 398 12.70 -25.86 45.27
N GLU A 399 13.15 -27.11 45.41
CA GLU A 399 14.35 -27.45 46.17
C GLU A 399 15.60 -26.82 45.51
N GLN A 400 16.19 -25.83 46.21
CA GLN A 400 17.43 -25.18 45.82
C GLN A 400 18.64 -26.02 46.25
N ASN A 401 18.97 -27.07 45.50
CA ASN A 401 20.29 -27.70 45.58
C ASN A 401 20.89 -27.81 44.19
N ASN A 402 21.51 -26.70 43.75
CA ASN A 402 22.74 -26.66 42.95
C ASN A 402 23.04 -25.21 42.55
N LYS A 403 24.04 -24.58 43.19
CA LYS A 403 24.56 -23.27 42.79
C LYS A 403 25.37 -23.43 41.49
N PRO A 404 25.13 -22.63 40.44
CA PRO A 404 26.02 -22.59 39.28
C PRO A 404 27.38 -21.98 39.66
N PRO A 405 28.49 -22.41 39.02
CA PRO A 405 29.82 -21.88 39.30
C PRO A 405 29.92 -20.39 38.89
N LYS A 406 30.64 -19.60 39.69
CA LYS A 406 30.86 -18.17 39.45
C LYS A 406 31.67 -17.94 38.15
N PRO A 407 31.28 -16.98 37.29
CA PRO A 407 32.08 -16.63 36.12
C PRO A 407 33.40 -15.97 36.54
N GLN A 408 34.50 -16.40 35.92
CA GLN A 408 35.82 -15.80 36.12
C GLN A 408 35.93 -14.46 35.35
N PRO A 409 36.66 -13.47 35.89
CA PRO A 409 36.83 -12.17 35.25
C PRO A 409 37.79 -12.27 34.04
N GLN A 410 37.28 -12.02 32.84
CA GLN A 410 38.11 -11.89 31.64
C GLN A 410 38.81 -10.52 31.62
N LYS A 411 40.13 -10.52 31.40
CA LYS A 411 40.95 -9.31 31.24
C LYS A 411 40.62 -8.60 29.92
N PRO A 412 40.69 -7.26 29.86
CA PRO A 412 40.38 -6.51 28.64
C PRO A 412 41.44 -6.76 27.56
N LEU A 413 41.02 -7.27 26.40
CA LEU A 413 41.87 -7.36 25.22
C LEU A 413 42.11 -5.95 24.64
N LYS A 414 43.38 -5.62 24.43
CA LYS A 414 43.83 -4.37 23.81
C LYS A 414 43.33 -4.28 22.36
N THR A 415 42.69 -3.17 22.03
CA THR A 415 42.30 -2.79 20.67
C THR A 415 43.53 -2.48 19.82
N VAL A 416 43.86 -3.36 18.88
CA VAL A 416 44.78 -3.05 17.76
C VAL A 416 43.95 -2.41 16.65
N THR A 417 44.13 -1.11 16.46
CA THR A 417 43.55 -0.34 15.37
C THR A 417 44.27 -0.65 14.06
N ALA A 418 43.60 -1.38 13.16
CA ALA A 418 43.82 -1.27 11.71
C ALA A 418 42.59 -1.83 10.96
N LYS A 419 41.74 -0.95 10.42
CA LYS A 419 40.73 -1.34 9.43
C LYS A 419 41.40 -1.46 8.06
N PRO A 420 41.35 -2.61 7.35
CA PRO A 420 41.73 -2.63 5.94
C PRO A 420 40.68 -1.85 5.15
N LYS A 421 41.13 -0.89 4.32
CA LYS A 421 40.28 -0.19 3.36
C LYS A 421 39.86 -1.18 2.27
N ALA A 422 38.59 -1.55 2.23
CA ALA A 422 38.03 -2.30 1.11
C ALA A 422 38.06 -1.45 -0.19
N PRO A 423 38.38 -2.03 -1.36
CA PRO A 423 38.33 -1.32 -2.63
C PRO A 423 36.90 -0.90 -2.96
N LYS A 424 36.74 0.29 -3.53
CA LYS A 424 35.43 0.83 -3.94
C LYS A 424 34.90 0.03 -5.13
N PRO A 425 33.67 -0.50 -5.08
CA PRO A 425 33.12 -1.27 -6.20
C PRO A 425 32.82 -0.36 -7.39
N THR A 426 33.03 -0.90 -8.59
CA THR A 426 32.78 -0.24 -9.87
C THR A 426 31.30 -0.35 -10.27
N ILE A 427 30.82 0.51 -11.17
CA ILE A 427 29.40 0.59 -11.60
C ILE A 427 28.84 -0.76 -12.10
N LEU A 428 29.70 -1.64 -12.61
CA LEU A 428 29.31 -2.97 -13.10
C LEU A 428 28.99 -3.96 -11.94
N ASP A 429 29.65 -3.85 -10.79
CA ASP A 429 29.39 -4.71 -9.61
C ASP A 429 28.04 -4.38 -8.94
N TYR A 430 27.58 -3.13 -9.09
CA TYR A 430 26.24 -2.75 -8.65
C TYR A 430 25.15 -3.40 -9.49
N THR A 431 25.35 -3.61 -10.79
CA THR A 431 24.34 -4.22 -11.67
C THR A 431 24.13 -5.71 -11.41
N ALA A 432 25.17 -6.44 -10.98
CA ALA A 432 25.07 -7.85 -10.60
C ALA A 432 24.31 -8.04 -9.26
N ASN A 433 24.49 -7.12 -8.31
CA ASN A 433 23.79 -7.16 -7.02
C ASN A 433 22.42 -6.47 -7.03
N LEU A 434 22.05 -5.74 -8.09
CA LEU A 434 20.77 -5.03 -8.18
C LEU A 434 19.57 -5.95 -8.49
N PHE A 435 19.82 -7.15 -9.01
CA PHE A 435 18.76 -8.10 -9.40
C PHE A 435 18.37 -9.10 -8.30
N LEU A 436 19.13 -9.16 -7.20
CA LEU A 436 18.84 -10.01 -6.02
C LEU A 436 17.94 -9.34 -4.98
N LEU A 437 17.49 -8.09 -5.20
CA LEU A 437 16.79 -7.28 -4.19
C LEU A 437 15.25 -7.38 -4.22
N THR A 438 14.68 -8.51 -4.65
CA THR A 438 13.31 -8.87 -4.22
C THR A 438 13.26 -9.37 -2.79
N GLU A 439 14.42 -9.66 -2.18
CA GLU A 439 14.57 -9.93 -0.74
C GLU A 439 15.47 -8.87 -0.10
N ILE A 440 15.08 -7.60 -0.13
CA ILE A 440 15.54 -6.70 0.95
C ILE A 440 14.77 -7.14 2.19
N VAL A 441 15.25 -8.19 2.85
CA VAL A 441 14.92 -8.48 4.24
C VAL A 441 15.29 -7.21 5.00
N ARG A 442 14.30 -6.38 5.32
CA ARG A 442 14.53 -5.26 6.23
C ARG A 442 15.04 -5.89 7.52
N GLY A 443 16.26 -5.56 7.92
CA GLY A 443 16.80 -6.03 9.20
C GLY A 443 15.80 -5.72 10.29
N MET A 444 15.33 -6.76 10.98
CA MET A 444 14.31 -6.60 12.01
C MET A 444 14.90 -5.87 13.22
N CYS A 445 14.03 -5.22 13.98
CA CYS A 445 14.43 -4.65 15.26
C CYS A 445 15.01 -5.77 16.15
N PRO A 446 16.09 -5.53 16.93
CA PRO A 446 16.61 -6.51 17.87
C PRO A 446 15.58 -7.05 18.89
N ARG A 447 14.46 -6.34 19.08
CA ARG A 447 13.32 -6.75 19.94
C ARG A 447 12.23 -7.53 19.21
N PHE A 448 12.40 -7.79 17.93
CA PHE A 448 11.42 -8.59 17.18
C PHE A 448 11.38 -10.02 17.73
N ARG A 449 10.16 -10.56 17.82
CA ARG A 449 9.87 -11.89 18.35
C ARG A 449 9.38 -12.76 17.20
N GLY A 450 10.29 -13.57 16.64
CA GLY A 450 10.03 -14.46 15.51
C GLY A 450 9.96 -15.93 15.90
N GLU A 451 10.45 -16.77 14.99
CA GLU A 451 10.49 -18.23 15.14
C GLU A 451 11.28 -18.65 16.40
N HIS A 452 10.74 -19.62 17.15
CA HIS A 452 11.36 -20.08 18.39
C HIS A 452 12.62 -20.93 18.12
N ALA A 453 13.63 -20.74 18.95
CA ALA A 453 14.92 -21.41 18.83
C ALA A 453 15.48 -21.82 20.20
N LEU A 454 15.96 -23.06 20.31
CA LEU A 454 16.72 -23.54 21.46
C LEU A 454 18.22 -23.38 21.19
N ARG A 455 18.94 -22.77 22.14
CA ARG A 455 20.35 -22.43 21.97
C ARG A 455 21.29 -23.46 22.61
N ARG A 456 22.51 -23.51 22.07
CA ARG A 456 23.64 -24.30 22.61
C ARG A 456 24.71 -23.40 23.22
N TYR A 457 25.52 -23.97 24.10
CA TYR A 457 26.79 -23.38 24.50
C TYR A 457 27.78 -23.46 23.34
N PRO A 458 28.85 -22.64 23.34
CA PRO A 458 29.95 -22.77 22.38
C PRO A 458 30.62 -24.15 22.38
N THR A 459 30.46 -24.92 23.47
CA THR A 459 30.91 -26.32 23.59
C THR A 459 30.03 -27.32 22.82
N GLY A 460 28.88 -26.89 22.28
CA GLY A 460 27.91 -27.74 21.59
C GLY A 460 26.83 -28.36 22.49
N GLU A 461 26.97 -28.25 23.81
CA GLU A 461 25.93 -28.71 24.74
C GLU A 461 24.69 -27.84 24.71
N GLU A 462 23.50 -28.42 24.90
CA GLU A 462 22.27 -27.64 25.03
C GLU A 462 22.30 -26.73 26.27
N ARG A 463 21.76 -25.50 26.14
CA ARG A 463 21.68 -24.57 27.28
C ARG A 463 20.57 -24.93 28.25
N CYS A 464 19.53 -25.63 27.78
CA CYS A 464 18.39 -25.98 28.60
C CYS A 464 18.82 -26.80 29.83
N ILE A 465 18.43 -26.32 31.01
CA ILE A 465 18.65 -26.98 32.31
C ILE A 465 17.39 -27.71 32.82
N ALA A 466 16.40 -27.89 31.94
CA ALA A 466 15.16 -28.63 32.24
C ALA A 466 14.38 -28.15 33.48
N CYS A 467 14.43 -26.86 33.81
CA CYS A 467 13.73 -26.27 34.96
C CYS A 467 12.20 -26.15 34.79
N LYS A 468 11.68 -26.36 33.57
CA LYS A 468 10.26 -26.25 33.18
C LYS A 468 9.59 -24.88 33.36
N LEU A 469 10.34 -23.81 33.65
CA LEU A 469 9.76 -22.47 33.82
C LEU A 469 9.03 -21.97 32.56
N CYS A 470 9.57 -22.24 31.37
CA CYS A 470 8.95 -21.88 30.09
C CYS A 470 7.63 -22.61 29.82
N GLU A 471 7.46 -23.83 30.32
CA GLU A 471 6.20 -24.59 30.26
C GLU A 471 5.15 -23.96 31.20
N VAL A 472 5.56 -23.61 32.43
CA VAL A 472 4.66 -23.02 33.44
C VAL A 472 4.23 -21.59 33.08
N VAL A 473 5.13 -20.78 32.53
CA VAL A 473 4.84 -19.37 32.21
C VAL A 473 4.01 -19.20 30.94
N CYS A 474 3.88 -20.25 30.10
CA CYS A 474 3.22 -20.15 28.81
C CYS A 474 1.70 -19.94 28.98
N PRO A 475 1.14 -18.74 28.66
CA PRO A 475 -0.29 -18.48 28.87
C PRO A 475 -1.17 -19.28 27.92
N ALA A 476 -0.63 -19.72 26.77
CA ALA A 476 -1.33 -20.50 25.77
C ALA A 476 -1.19 -22.02 25.97
N LEU A 477 -0.43 -22.46 26.99
CA LEU A 477 -0.12 -23.88 27.23
C LEU A 477 0.41 -24.59 25.97
N ALA A 478 1.26 -23.88 25.23
CA ALA A 478 1.81 -24.32 23.95
C ALA A 478 3.08 -25.18 24.10
N ILE A 479 3.73 -25.15 25.26
CA ILE A 479 5.03 -25.79 25.50
C ILE A 479 4.83 -27.04 26.36
N THR A 480 5.49 -28.14 26.03
CA THR A 480 5.52 -29.37 26.82
C THR A 480 6.94 -29.86 26.98
N ILE A 481 7.38 -30.09 28.23
CA ILE A 481 8.77 -30.45 28.54
C ILE A 481 8.81 -31.70 29.41
N GLU A 482 9.62 -32.67 29.00
CA GLU A 482 9.96 -33.86 29.80
C GLU A 482 11.46 -33.87 30.08
N ALA A 483 11.84 -34.35 31.25
CA ALA A 483 13.22 -34.27 31.74
C ALA A 483 13.61 -35.52 32.50
N GLU A 484 14.80 -36.03 32.22
CA GLU A 484 15.41 -37.18 32.90
C GLU A 484 16.74 -36.77 33.54
N ALA A 485 17.14 -37.51 34.57
CA ALA A 485 18.44 -37.35 35.22
C ALA A 485 19.48 -38.19 34.49
N ARG A 486 20.65 -37.61 34.24
CA ARG A 486 21.80 -38.30 33.65
C ARG A 486 22.71 -38.87 34.76
N ASP A 487 23.64 -39.73 34.38
CA ASP A 487 24.66 -40.33 35.26
C ASP A 487 25.54 -39.31 36.00
N ASP A 488 25.63 -38.07 35.48
CA ASP A 488 26.37 -36.95 36.09
C ASP A 488 25.55 -36.16 37.14
N GLY A 489 24.31 -36.58 37.41
CA GLY A 489 23.39 -35.92 38.34
C GLY A 489 22.72 -34.66 37.79
N SER A 490 23.03 -34.26 36.55
CA SER A 490 22.38 -33.14 35.88
C SER A 490 21.05 -33.58 35.25
N ARG A 491 20.05 -32.69 35.25
CA ARG A 491 18.76 -32.91 34.58
C ARG A 491 18.81 -32.33 33.18
N ARG A 492 18.40 -33.11 32.18
CA ARG A 492 18.32 -32.68 30.78
C ARG A 492 16.95 -32.98 30.20
N THR A 493 16.56 -32.20 29.20
CA THR A 493 15.26 -32.38 28.56
C THR A 493 15.32 -33.57 27.61
N THR A 494 14.44 -34.55 27.76
CA THR A 494 14.26 -35.63 26.77
C THR A 494 13.31 -35.21 25.66
N ARG A 495 12.28 -34.46 26.03
CA ARG A 495 11.28 -33.90 25.12
C ARG A 495 11.12 -32.41 25.38
N TYR A 496 11.07 -31.64 24.30
CA TYR A 496 10.78 -30.21 24.34
C TYR A 496 9.97 -29.90 23.09
N ASP A 497 8.64 -29.86 23.25
CA ASP A 497 7.73 -29.62 22.14
C ASP A 497 7.04 -28.27 22.29
N ILE A 498 6.89 -27.56 21.18
CA ILE A 498 6.10 -26.33 21.09
C ILE A 498 5.03 -26.51 20.00
N ASP A 499 3.77 -26.36 20.39
CA ASP A 499 2.64 -26.29 19.48
C ASP A 499 2.47 -24.85 18.96
N MET A 500 3.03 -24.57 17.79
CA MET A 500 2.97 -23.24 17.19
C MET A 500 1.55 -22.84 16.75
N THR A 501 0.60 -23.78 16.71
CA THR A 501 -0.81 -23.47 16.45
C THR A 501 -1.49 -22.79 17.64
N LYS A 502 -0.94 -22.97 18.85
CA LYS A 502 -1.41 -22.33 20.09
C LYS A 502 -0.57 -21.11 20.48
N CYS A 503 0.70 -21.07 20.08
CA CYS A 503 1.61 -20.01 20.48
C CYS A 503 1.11 -18.62 20.01
N ILE A 504 1.06 -17.67 20.94
CA ILE A 504 0.64 -16.28 20.69
C ILE A 504 1.82 -15.30 20.60
N TYR A 505 3.06 -15.80 20.55
CA TYR A 505 4.30 -14.99 20.42
C TYR A 505 4.42 -13.87 21.47
N CYS A 506 4.00 -14.15 22.71
CA CYS A 506 4.06 -13.20 23.81
C CYS A 506 5.49 -13.01 24.38
N GLY A 507 6.38 -13.97 24.16
CA GLY A 507 7.76 -13.90 24.62
C GLY A 507 8.04 -14.19 26.09
N PHE A 508 7.04 -14.57 26.89
CA PHE A 508 7.25 -14.89 28.31
C PHE A 508 8.16 -16.10 28.53
N CYS A 509 8.16 -17.08 27.62
CA CYS A 509 9.07 -18.23 27.70
C CYS A 509 10.55 -17.82 27.62
N GLN A 510 10.86 -16.80 26.81
CA GLN A 510 12.20 -16.21 26.70
C GLN A 510 12.55 -15.42 27.96
N GLU A 511 11.64 -14.57 28.45
CA GLU A 511 11.89 -13.74 29.64
C GLU A 511 12.01 -14.56 30.94
N ALA A 512 11.29 -15.68 31.03
CA ALA A 512 11.36 -16.57 32.18
C ALA A 512 12.58 -17.51 32.16
N CYS A 513 13.29 -17.62 31.03
CA CYS A 513 14.38 -18.58 30.91
C CYS A 513 15.64 -18.08 31.64
N PRO A 514 16.12 -18.76 32.71
CA PRO A 514 17.21 -18.26 33.53
C PRO A 514 18.60 -18.36 32.86
N VAL A 515 18.69 -19.10 31.75
CA VAL A 515 19.92 -19.45 31.05
C VAL A 515 19.87 -19.09 29.56
N ASP A 516 18.85 -18.33 29.14
CA ASP A 516 18.57 -17.97 27.74
C ASP A 516 18.59 -19.18 26.79
N ALA A 517 18.05 -20.32 27.25
CA ALA A 517 18.01 -21.54 26.45
C ALA A 517 16.97 -21.46 25.33
N ILE A 518 15.83 -20.82 25.56
CA ILE A 518 14.76 -20.60 24.58
C ILE A 518 14.68 -19.11 24.25
N VAL A 519 14.68 -18.79 22.97
CA VAL A 519 14.58 -17.41 22.46
C VAL A 519 13.70 -17.35 21.22
N GLU A 520 13.08 -16.21 20.99
CA GLU A 520 12.40 -15.89 19.74
C GLU A 520 13.42 -15.24 18.79
N GLY A 521 13.71 -15.94 17.70
CA GLY A 521 14.72 -15.57 16.72
C GLY A 521 14.26 -14.45 15.78
N PRO A 522 15.14 -14.07 14.83
CA PRO A 522 14.80 -13.07 13.83
C PRO A 522 13.81 -13.62 12.80
N ASN A 523 13.75 -14.92 12.53
CA ASN A 523 12.97 -15.41 11.39
C ASN A 523 11.47 -15.08 11.52
N PHE A 524 10.92 -14.40 10.53
CA PHE A 524 9.48 -14.07 10.42
C PHE A 524 8.80 -14.84 9.28
N GLU A 525 9.57 -15.48 8.40
CA GLU A 525 9.08 -16.20 7.22
C GLU A 525 9.14 -17.71 7.47
N PHE A 526 8.21 -18.20 8.29
CA PHE A 526 8.09 -19.63 8.62
C PHE A 526 6.69 -20.18 8.32
N SER A 527 6.05 -19.67 7.26
CA SER A 527 4.75 -20.18 6.78
C SER A 527 4.89 -21.62 6.27
N THR A 528 4.01 -22.50 6.73
CA THR A 528 3.96 -23.92 6.34
C THR A 528 2.62 -24.26 5.71
N GLU A 529 2.57 -25.34 4.92
CA GLU A 529 1.33 -25.78 4.25
C GLU A 529 0.55 -26.82 5.08
N THR A 530 1.22 -27.46 6.05
CA THR A 530 0.64 -28.51 6.90
C THR A 530 0.67 -28.14 8.38
N ARG A 531 -0.23 -28.74 9.17
CA ARG A 531 -0.32 -28.51 10.63
C ARG A 531 0.84 -29.18 11.36
N GLU A 532 1.27 -30.33 10.86
CA GLU A 532 2.34 -31.16 11.44
C GLU A 532 3.67 -30.39 11.44
N GLU A 533 3.92 -29.56 10.43
CA GLU A 533 5.09 -28.68 10.37
C GLU A 533 5.07 -27.54 11.41
N LEU A 534 3.91 -27.21 11.98
CA LEU A 534 3.74 -26.25 13.07
C LEU A 534 3.93 -26.87 14.47
N LEU A 535 4.21 -28.17 14.56
CA LEU A 535 4.59 -28.84 15.81
C LEU A 535 6.11 -28.94 15.86
N TYR A 536 6.72 -28.17 16.76
CA TYR A 536 8.17 -28.03 16.83
C TYR A 536 8.68 -28.94 17.92
N ASN A 537 9.46 -29.96 17.54
CA ASN A 537 10.16 -30.82 18.49
C ASN A 537 11.52 -30.22 18.89
N LYS A 538 12.15 -30.87 19.88
CA LYS A 538 13.43 -30.45 20.44
C LYS A 538 14.52 -30.32 19.38
N GLU A 539 14.60 -31.27 18.46
CA GLU A 539 15.61 -31.32 17.40
C GLU A 539 15.46 -30.14 16.44
N LYS A 540 14.22 -29.84 16.02
CA LYS A 540 13.92 -28.69 15.15
C LYS A 540 14.25 -27.37 15.84
N LEU A 541 13.91 -27.23 17.13
CA LEU A 541 14.23 -26.03 17.90
C LEU A 541 15.73 -25.82 18.04
N LEU A 542 16.50 -26.88 18.28
CA LEU A 542 17.96 -26.81 18.35
C LEU A 542 18.57 -26.48 16.98
N ALA A 543 18.06 -27.08 15.90
CA ALA A 543 18.48 -26.75 14.54
C ALA A 543 18.22 -25.27 14.19
N ASN A 544 17.09 -24.72 14.65
CA ASN A 544 16.79 -23.29 14.52
C ASN A 544 17.78 -22.42 15.30
N GLY A 545 18.15 -22.83 16.52
CA GLY A 545 19.18 -22.14 17.29
C GLY A 545 20.53 -22.15 16.60
N ASP A 546 20.97 -23.32 16.13
CA ASP A 546 22.24 -23.48 15.43
C ASP A 546 22.29 -22.64 14.14
N LYS A 547 21.15 -22.50 13.44
CA LYS A 547 21.01 -21.66 12.24
C LYS A 547 21.09 -20.16 12.54
N TRP A 548 20.47 -19.69 13.62
CA TRP A 548 20.28 -18.27 13.90
C TRP A 548 21.15 -17.70 15.04
N GLU A 549 22.01 -18.51 15.66
CA GLU A 549 22.84 -18.13 16.82
C GLU A 549 23.62 -16.82 16.64
N PRO A 550 24.28 -16.54 15.48
CA PRO A 550 25.03 -15.29 15.32
C PRO A 550 24.15 -14.03 15.41
N GLU A 551 22.92 -14.11 14.89
CA GLU A 551 21.98 -12.97 14.88
C GLU A 551 21.25 -12.85 16.22
N ILE A 552 20.88 -13.98 16.82
CA ILE A 552 20.32 -14.06 18.17
C ILE A 552 21.27 -13.45 19.20
N ALA A 553 22.56 -13.84 19.18
CA ALA A 553 23.54 -13.32 20.11
C ALA A 553 23.69 -11.79 19.99
N LYS A 554 23.75 -11.29 18.75
CA LYS A 554 23.79 -9.85 18.47
C LYS A 554 22.54 -9.11 18.94
N ASN A 555 21.36 -9.71 18.78
CA ASN A 555 20.10 -9.10 19.21
C ASN A 555 19.97 -9.04 20.74
N LEU A 556 20.44 -10.06 21.44
CA LEU A 556 20.48 -10.08 22.91
C LEU A 556 21.45 -9.02 23.46
N GLU A 557 22.65 -8.90 22.89
CA GLU A 557 23.61 -7.84 23.25
C GLU A 557 23.03 -6.44 23.03
N ALA A 558 22.30 -6.24 21.93
CA ALA A 558 21.65 -4.96 21.64
C ALA A 558 20.47 -4.66 22.59
N ASN A 559 19.74 -5.69 23.04
CA ASN A 559 18.61 -5.54 23.97
C ASN A 559 19.05 -5.24 25.40
N GLN A 560 20.27 -5.62 25.81
CA GLN A 560 20.81 -5.32 27.15
C GLN A 560 20.86 -3.82 27.47
N TYR A 561 20.87 -2.94 26.45
CA TYR A 561 20.91 -1.48 26.64
C TYR A 561 19.54 -0.84 26.95
N TYR A 562 18.44 -1.59 26.85
CA TYR A 562 17.07 -1.07 26.95
C TYR A 562 16.28 -1.58 28.17
N VAL A 563 16.90 -2.43 28.99
CA VAL A 563 16.39 -2.95 30.27
C VAL A 563 17.26 -2.35 31.37
#